data_AF-A0A956AS56-F1
#
_entry.id   AF-A0A956AS56-F1
#
_cell.length_a   1.000
_cell.length_b   1.000
_cell.length_c   1.000
_cell.angle_alpha   90.00
_cell.angle_beta   90.00
_cell.angle_gamma   90.00
#
_symmetry.space_group_name_H-M   'P 1'
#
loop_
_entity.id
_entity.type
_entity.pdbx_description
1 polymer ?
#
loop_
_entity_poly.entity_id
_entity_poly.type
_entity_poly.pdbx_seq_one_letter_code
_entity_poly.pdbx_strand_id
1 'polypeptide(L)'
;MKVNCEKCSTEFEFDDAKIPEAGITVKCTHCGHLFRVEGPDDEVFADAPLGSLDEVVPRTGWRIRRRNGDELEFDDLATLRQWIVERRVAREDEISKTGESWKPLGSIIELANLFVIVD
;
A
#
# COMPACT_ATOMS: atom_id res chain seq x y z
N MET A 1 -13.14 1.44 -21.65
CA MET A 1 -11.82 0.74 -21.63
C MET A 1 -12.02 -0.78 -21.59
N LYS A 2 -11.11 -1.56 -22.19
CA LYS A 2 -11.16 -3.03 -22.19
C LYS A 2 -10.04 -3.59 -21.31
N VAL A 3 -10.38 -4.53 -20.44
CA VAL A 3 -9.49 -5.06 -19.41
C VAL A 3 -9.56 -6.58 -19.41
N ASN A 4 -8.41 -7.24 -19.43
CA ASN A 4 -8.33 -8.69 -19.45
C ASN A 4 -7.95 -9.24 -18.07
N CYS A 5 -8.64 -10.27 -17.62
CA CYS A 5 -8.27 -10.93 -16.36
C CYS A 5 -6.95 -11.70 -16.52
N GLU A 6 -5.97 -11.44 -15.66
CA GLU A 6 -4.65 -12.09 -15.64
C GLU A 6 -4.68 -13.62 -15.41
N LYS A 7 -5.79 -14.17 -14.89
CA LYS A 7 -5.89 -15.61 -14.56
C LYS A 7 -6.55 -16.45 -15.64
N CYS A 8 -7.58 -15.91 -16.31
CA CYS A 8 -8.37 -16.66 -17.30
C CYS A 8 -8.49 -15.94 -18.65
N SER A 9 -7.83 -14.79 -18.79
CA SER A 9 -7.82 -13.95 -19.99
C SER A 9 -9.21 -13.54 -20.49
N THR A 10 -10.23 -13.58 -19.63
CA THR A 10 -11.57 -13.09 -19.95
C THR A 10 -11.51 -11.57 -20.18
N GLU A 11 -12.04 -11.12 -21.31
CA GLU A 11 -12.18 -9.70 -21.66
C GLU A 11 -13.40 -9.08 -20.95
N PHE A 12 -13.19 -7.94 -20.31
CA PHE A 12 -14.22 -7.16 -19.63
C PHE A 12 -14.18 -5.71 -20.13
N GLU A 13 -15.35 -5.11 -20.27
CA GLU A 13 -15.49 -3.69 -20.63
C GLU A 13 -15.81 -2.91 -19.36
N PHE A 14 -14.98 -1.91 -19.04
CA PHE A 14 -15.16 -1.00 -17.92
C PHE A 14 -15.34 0.43 -18.43
N ASP A 15 -16.15 1.22 -17.72
CA ASP A 15 -16.23 2.66 -17.94
C ASP A 15 -15.03 3.34 -17.27
N ASP A 16 -14.24 4.11 -18.02
CA ASP A 16 -13.11 4.88 -17.51
C ASP A 16 -13.53 5.85 -16.39
N ALA A 17 -14.68 6.51 -16.52
CA ALA A 17 -15.23 7.41 -15.50
C ALA A 17 -15.49 6.73 -14.14
N LYS A 18 -15.55 5.40 -14.08
CA LYS A 18 -15.72 4.63 -12.84
C LYS A 18 -14.39 4.10 -12.30
N ILE A 19 -13.31 4.23 -13.04
CA ILE A 19 -11.97 3.78 -12.67
C ILE A 19 -11.14 5.01 -12.34
N PRO A 20 -11.00 5.37 -11.05
CA PRO A 20 -10.06 6.40 -10.65
C PRO A 20 -8.64 6.07 -11.11
N GLU A 21 -7.86 7.11 -11.38
CA GLU A 21 -6.43 7.08 -11.66
C GLU A 21 -5.62 6.26 -10.64
N ALA A 22 -6.05 6.26 -9.37
CA ALA A 22 -5.47 5.44 -8.31
C ALA A 22 -5.72 3.92 -8.48
N GLY A 23 -6.46 3.50 -9.50
CA GLY A 23 -6.82 2.12 -9.80
C GLY A 23 -7.81 1.50 -8.81
N ILE A 24 -8.62 0.57 -9.30
CA ILE A 24 -9.59 -0.18 -8.48
C ILE A 24 -9.26 -1.67 -8.46
N THR A 25 -9.51 -2.32 -7.32
CA THR A 25 -9.44 -3.77 -7.24
C THR A 25 -10.79 -4.35 -7.63
N VAL A 26 -10.83 -5.14 -8.70
CA VAL A 26 -12.05 -5.78 -9.20
C VAL A 26 -11.94 -7.29 -9.06
N LYS A 27 -13.08 -7.95 -8.79
CA LYS A 27 -13.16 -9.41 -8.76
C LYS A 27 -13.68 -9.90 -10.11
N CYS A 28 -12.89 -10.74 -10.77
CA CYS A 28 -13.32 -11.47 -11.97
C CYS A 28 -14.54 -12.34 -11.65
N THR A 29 -15.64 -12.13 -12.37
CA THR A 29 -16.85 -12.96 -12.22
C THR A 29 -16.71 -14.34 -12.84
N HIS A 30 -15.74 -14.53 -13.74
CA HIS A 30 -15.52 -15.79 -14.44
C HIS A 30 -14.69 -16.79 -13.63
N CYS A 31 -13.61 -16.33 -12.98
CA CYS A 31 -12.70 -17.20 -12.22
C CYS A 31 -12.56 -16.84 -10.73
N GLY A 32 -13.18 -15.74 -10.29
CA GLY A 32 -13.12 -15.25 -8.91
C GLY A 32 -11.82 -14.54 -8.52
N HIS A 33 -10.88 -14.37 -9.45
CA HIS A 33 -9.59 -13.71 -9.19
C HIS A 33 -9.76 -12.22 -8.95
N LEU A 34 -9.08 -11.68 -7.94
CA LEU A 34 -9.05 -10.25 -7.66
C LEU A 34 -7.82 -9.64 -8.32
N PHE A 35 -8.01 -8.64 -9.17
CA PHE A 35 -6.94 -7.96 -9.89
C PHE A 35 -7.18 -6.45 -9.90
N ARG A 36 -6.12 -5.68 -10.09
CA ARG A 36 -6.18 -4.20 -10.09
C ARG A 36 -6.32 -3.70 -11.51
N VAL A 37 -7.20 -2.73 -11.71
CA VAL A 37 -7.44 -2.06 -12.99
C VAL A 37 -7.12 -0.60 -12.82
N GLU A 38 -6.13 -0.11 -13.56
CA GLU A 38 -5.70 1.28 -13.57
C GLU A 38 -6.42 2.01 -14.72
N GLY A 39 -6.83 3.26 -14.48
CA GLY A 39 -7.51 4.07 -15.49
C GLY A 39 -6.55 4.46 -16.62
N PRO A 40 -7.06 4.75 -17.83
CA PRO A 40 -6.23 5.24 -18.92
C PRO A 40 -5.58 6.57 -18.49
N ASP A 41 -4.26 6.62 -18.52
CA ASP A 41 -3.50 7.86 -18.41
C ASP A 41 -3.81 8.72 -19.64
N ASP A 42 -4.35 9.92 -19.42
CA ASP A 42 -4.45 10.94 -20.47
C ASP A 42 -3.02 11.48 -20.71
N GLU A 43 -2.55 11.27 -21.92
CA GLU A 43 -1.15 11.24 -22.37
C GLU A 43 -0.39 12.57 -22.16
N VAL A 44 0.90 12.54 -21.79
CA VAL A 44 1.93 13.40 -22.44
C VAL A 44 3.37 12.90 -22.22
N PHE A 45 4.00 12.65 -23.37
CA PHE A 45 5.42 12.57 -23.68
C PHE A 45 6.36 13.31 -22.72
N ALA A 46 7.30 12.55 -22.12
CA ALA A 46 8.60 13.07 -21.72
C ALA A 46 9.68 12.27 -22.46
N ASP A 47 10.24 12.92 -23.46
CA ASP A 47 11.52 12.61 -24.06
C ASP A 47 12.65 12.52 -23.01
N ALA A 48 13.47 11.48 -23.19
CA ALA A 48 14.83 11.23 -22.67
C ALA A 48 15.03 10.68 -21.23
N PRO A 49 16.10 9.89 -20.97
CA PRO A 49 16.94 9.08 -21.86
C PRO A 49 17.04 7.58 -21.44
N LEU A 50 17.57 6.75 -22.34
CA LEU A 50 18.12 5.42 -22.06
C LEU A 50 19.11 5.49 -20.89
N GLY A 51 18.74 4.93 -19.73
CA GLY A 51 19.63 4.94 -18.58
C GLY A 51 19.07 4.24 -17.35
N SER A 52 19.49 2.98 -17.18
CA SER A 52 19.52 2.20 -15.95
C SER A 52 18.23 1.46 -15.56
N LEU A 53 18.36 0.13 -15.62
CA LEU A 53 17.62 -0.81 -14.77
C LEU A 53 17.98 -0.48 -13.30
N ASP A 54 17.31 0.49 -12.71
CA ASP A 54 17.16 0.52 -11.26
C ASP A 54 15.67 0.40 -11.00
N GLU A 55 15.32 -0.73 -10.39
CA GLU A 55 13.97 -1.13 -10.09
C GLU A 55 13.22 0.04 -9.44
N VAL A 56 12.20 0.55 -10.11
CA VAL A 56 11.13 1.29 -9.43
C VAL A 56 10.35 0.25 -8.63
N VAL A 57 10.96 -0.27 -7.57
CA VAL A 57 10.23 -0.92 -6.49
C VAL A 57 9.42 0.23 -5.91
N PRO A 58 8.07 0.23 -6.02
CA PRO A 58 7.30 1.18 -5.27
C PRO A 58 7.63 0.90 -3.80
N ARG A 59 8.42 1.78 -3.18
CA ARG A 59 8.69 1.72 -1.75
C ARG A 59 7.36 2.00 -1.08
N THR A 60 6.55 0.96 -0.87
CA THR A 60 5.45 0.96 0.09
C THR A 60 6.08 1.04 1.47
N GLY A 61 6.67 2.19 1.77
CA GLY A 61 7.31 2.52 3.03
C GLY A 61 6.20 2.76 4.03
N TRP A 62 6.21 1.96 5.08
CA TRP A 62 5.31 2.16 6.18
C TRP A 62 5.75 3.41 6.95
N ARG A 63 4.80 4.23 7.38
CA ARG A 63 5.03 5.44 8.15
C ARG A 63 4.33 5.31 9.50
N ILE A 64 4.94 5.82 10.55
CA ILE A 64 4.36 5.90 11.89
C ILE A 64 4.36 7.35 12.32
N ARG A 65 3.21 7.84 12.78
CA ARG A 65 3.07 9.16 13.36
C ARG A 65 2.95 9.01 14.87
N ARG A 66 3.92 9.58 15.59
CA ARG A 66 3.94 9.56 17.04
C ARG A 66 3.15 10.73 17.62
N ARG A 67 2.70 10.60 18.88
CA ARG A 67 2.04 11.72 19.61
C ARG A 67 2.91 12.98 19.68
N ASN A 68 4.23 12.83 19.68
CA ASN A 68 5.18 13.96 19.71
C ASN A 68 5.26 14.74 18.38
N GLY A 69 4.57 14.27 17.33
CA GLY A 69 4.61 14.86 16.00
C GLY A 69 5.72 14.33 15.09
N ASP A 70 6.61 13.48 15.61
CA ASP A 70 7.62 12.81 14.79
C ASP A 70 6.98 11.72 13.92
N GLU A 71 7.41 11.70 12.65
CA GLU A 71 7.04 10.67 11.69
C GLU A 71 8.25 9.76 11.44
N LEU A 72 8.05 8.46 11.60
CA LEU A 72 9.07 7.43 11.41
C LEU A 72 8.71 6.57 10.21
N GLU A 73 9.58 6.53 9.20
CA GLU A 73 9.41 5.66 8.04
C GLU A 73 10.22 4.38 8.22
N PHE A 74 9.65 3.25 7.80
CA PHE A 74 10.27 1.95 7.85
C PHE A 74 9.78 1.07 6.70
N ASP A 75 10.65 0.20 6.20
CA ASP A 75 10.34 -0.65 5.05
C ASP A 75 9.73 -2.01 5.47
N ASP A 76 10.05 -2.48 6.68
CA ASP A 76 9.68 -3.82 7.16
C ASP A 76 9.02 -3.85 8.53
N LEU A 77 7.99 -4.70 8.66
CA LEU A 77 7.32 -4.97 9.94
C LEU A 77 8.31 -5.40 11.03
N ALA A 78 9.42 -6.05 10.68
CA ALA A 78 10.47 -6.42 11.65
C ALA A 78 11.05 -5.19 12.37
N THR A 79 11.31 -4.10 11.66
CA THR A 79 11.79 -2.83 12.23
C THR A 79 10.77 -2.23 13.18
N LEU A 80 9.48 -2.26 12.80
CA LEU A 80 8.40 -1.83 13.68
C LEU A 80 8.33 -2.66 14.96
N ARG A 81 8.41 -4.00 14.84
CA ARG A 81 8.41 -4.89 16.01
C ARG A 81 9.57 -4.55 16.97
N GLN A 82 10.74 -4.26 16.43
CA GLN A 82 11.91 -3.84 17.21
C GLN A 82 11.63 -2.53 17.96
N TRP A 83 11.03 -1.53 17.30
CA TRP A 83 10.69 -0.26 17.93
C TRP A 83 9.65 -0.36 19.04
N ILE A 84 8.72 -1.31 18.93
CA ILE A 84 7.76 -1.62 20.00
C ILE A 84 8.50 -2.18 21.22
N VAL A 85 9.42 -3.13 21.00
CA VAL A 85 10.24 -3.73 22.08
C VAL A 85 11.17 -2.69 22.73
N GLU A 86 11.78 -1.80 21.92
CA GLU A 86 12.63 -0.70 22.40
C GLU A 86 11.84 0.48 23.01
N ARG A 87 10.49 0.39 23.08
CA ARG A 87 9.59 1.46 23.55
C ARG A 87 9.75 2.79 22.81
N ARG A 88 10.16 2.76 21.53
CA ARG A 88 10.26 3.95 20.66
C ARG A 88 8.91 4.39 20.10
N VAL A 89 7.95 3.46 20.03
CA VAL A 89 6.56 3.66 19.62
C VAL A 89 5.61 3.01 20.63
N ALA A 90 4.42 3.55 20.78
CA ALA A 90 3.38 3.14 21.71
C ALA A 90 2.10 2.74 20.95
N ARG A 91 1.23 1.96 21.60
CA ARG A 91 -0.03 1.47 20.99
C ARG A 91 -0.99 2.58 20.52
N GLU A 92 -0.78 3.78 21.03
CA GLU A 92 -1.52 5.01 20.74
C GLU A 92 -0.98 5.77 19.53
N ASP A 93 0.22 5.43 19.04
CA ASP A 93 0.76 6.00 17.81
C ASP A 93 0.06 5.40 16.59
N GLU A 94 0.08 6.14 15.48
CA GLU A 94 -0.62 5.76 14.25
C GLU A 94 0.37 5.24 13.22
N ILE A 95 -0.02 4.25 12.44
CA ILE A 95 0.76 3.64 11.38
C ILE A 95 -0.03 3.66 10.06
N SER A 96 0.67 3.93 8.97
CA SER A 96 0.13 4.01 7.63
C SER A 96 1.04 3.29 6.64
N LYS A 97 0.49 2.38 5.84
CA LYS A 97 1.25 1.64 4.82
C LYS A 97 1.39 2.41 3.51
N THR A 98 0.46 3.33 3.25
CA THR A 98 0.39 4.10 1.99
C THR A 98 0.51 5.61 2.20
N GLY A 99 0.60 6.08 3.45
CA GLY A 99 0.53 7.50 3.80
C GLY A 99 -0.89 8.07 3.81
N GLU A 100 -1.88 7.36 3.26
CA GLU A 100 -3.26 7.84 3.14
C GLU A 100 -4.14 7.40 4.32
N SER A 101 -3.89 6.21 4.87
CA SER A 101 -4.72 5.62 5.93
C SER A 101 -3.91 5.36 7.20
N TRP A 102 -4.10 6.25 8.18
CA TRP A 102 -3.49 6.16 9.49
C TRP A 102 -4.35 5.31 10.41
N LYS A 103 -3.75 4.27 11.01
CA LYS A 103 -4.41 3.37 11.94
C LYS A 103 -3.63 3.31 13.24
N PRO A 104 -4.27 3.31 14.40
CA PRO A 104 -3.55 3.16 15.66
C PRO A 104 -2.84 1.80 15.70
N LEU A 105 -1.58 1.78 16.16
CA LEU A 105 -0.77 0.57 16.31
C LEU A 105 -1.49 -0.48 17.15
N GLY A 106 -2.22 -0.06 18.19
CA GLY A 106 -3.04 -0.94 19.02
C GLY A 106 -4.28 -1.53 18.34
N SER A 107 -4.71 -1.00 17.19
CA SER A 107 -5.82 -1.59 16.42
C SER A 107 -5.37 -2.76 15.54
N ILE A 108 -4.06 -2.88 15.28
CA ILE A 108 -3.50 -3.99 14.52
C ILE A 108 -3.21 -5.14 15.48
N ILE A 109 -3.97 -6.23 15.35
CA ILE A 109 -3.94 -7.37 16.27
C ILE A 109 -2.51 -7.95 16.44
N GLU A 110 -1.75 -8.06 15.35
CA GLU A 110 -0.36 -8.53 15.39
C GLU A 110 0.55 -7.66 16.27
N LEU A 111 0.33 -6.35 16.28
CA LEU A 111 1.16 -5.40 17.02
C LEU A 111 0.64 -5.23 18.44
N ALA A 112 -0.68 -5.21 18.62
CA ALA A 112 -1.33 -5.18 19.92
C ALA A 112 -0.79 -6.28 20.85
N ASN A 113 -0.56 -7.49 20.32
CA ASN A 113 0.01 -8.58 21.09
C ASN A 113 1.46 -8.30 21.55
N LEU A 114 2.25 -7.59 20.74
CA LEU A 114 3.63 -7.22 21.10
C LEU A 114 3.66 -6.19 22.24
N PHE A 115 2.73 -5.23 22.25
CA PHE A 115 2.62 -4.28 23.36
C PHE A 115 2.22 -4.94 24.68
N VAL A 116 1.44 -6.02 24.65
CA VAL A 116 1.05 -6.79 25.86
C VAL A 116 2.23 -7.58 26.42
N ILE A 117 3.15 -8.03 25.57
CA ILE A 117 4.32 -8.83 25.99
C ILE A 117 5.41 -7.97 26.64
N VAL A 118 5.48 -6.68 26.28
CA VAL A 118 6.54 -5.74 26.71
C VAL A 118 6.09 -4.84 27.87
N ASP A 119 4.85 -5.00 28.35
CA ASP A 119 4.33 -4.31 29.54
C ASP A 119 4.96 -4.84 30.84
#